data_AF-A0A4R2KYY0-F1
#
_entry.id   AF-A0A4R2KYY0-F1
#
_cell.length_a   1.000
_cell.length_b   1.000
_cell.length_c   1.000
_cell.angle_alpha   90.00
_cell.angle_beta   90.00
_cell.angle_gamma   90.00
#
_symmetry.space_group_name_H-M   'P 1'
#
loop_
_entity.id
_entity.type
_entity.pdbx_description
1 polymer ?
#
loop_
_entity_poly.entity_id
_entity_poly.type
_entity_poly.pdbx_seq_one_letter_code
_entity_poly.pdbx_strand_id
1 'polypeptide(L)'
;MARKKIDLDDLFPEDIEKYCEIARSYMELTTENFPGAFEIAQQAWALADRWNDLQASASKLAAMKDVTKTELQKYCYGKYRQMQLIHEHCRSLWRVGEEANKYNKK
;
A
#
# COMPACT_ATOMS: atom_id res chain seq x y z
N MET A 1 2.23 15.50 -5.52
CA MET A 1 3.40 14.95 -6.26
C MET A 1 2.88 14.01 -7.34
N ALA A 2 3.24 14.19 -8.61
CA ALA A 2 2.80 13.29 -9.67
C ALA A 2 3.78 12.10 -9.77
N ARG A 3 3.28 10.87 -9.52
CA ARG A 3 4.07 9.65 -9.70
C ARG A 3 4.42 9.50 -11.18
N LYS A 4 5.69 9.22 -11.50
CA LYS A 4 6.07 8.85 -12.87
C LYS A 4 5.38 7.52 -13.22
N LYS A 5 4.55 7.54 -14.27
CA LYS A 5 3.94 6.33 -14.83
C LYS A 5 5.04 5.43 -15.40
N ILE A 6 4.95 4.13 -15.14
CA ILE A 6 5.81 3.11 -15.74
C ILE A 6 4.95 2.08 -16.47
N ASP A 7 5.53 1.41 -17.46
CA ASP A 7 4.81 0.54 -18.40
C ASP A 7 4.02 -0.58 -17.71
N LEU A 8 4.52 -1.06 -16.56
CA LEU A 8 3.85 -2.11 -15.78
C LEU A 8 2.60 -1.63 -15.02
N ASP A 9 2.40 -0.31 -14.90
CA ASP A 9 1.22 0.24 -14.23
C ASP A 9 -0.07 -0.06 -15.00
N ASP A 10 0.02 -0.07 -16.34
CA ASP A 10 -1.13 -0.33 -17.22
C ASP A 10 -1.61 -1.78 -17.15
N LEU A 11 -0.83 -2.67 -16.52
CA LEU A 11 -1.24 -4.05 -16.30
C LEU A 11 -2.27 -4.20 -15.17
N PHE A 12 -2.29 -3.25 -14.23
CA PHE A 12 -3.10 -3.32 -13.01
C PHE A 12 -3.71 -1.94 -12.66
N PRO A 13 -4.53 -1.35 -13.54
CA PRO A 13 -5.00 0.02 -13.38
C PRO A 13 -5.76 0.24 -12.06
N GLU A 14 -6.65 -0.68 -11.68
CA GLU A 14 -7.43 -0.60 -10.44
C GLU A 14 -6.55 -0.74 -9.17
N ASP A 15 -5.60 -1.67 -9.18
CA ASP A 15 -4.69 -1.86 -8.05
C ASP A 15 -3.75 -0.65 -7.89
N ILE A 16 -3.40 0.01 -9.00
CA ILE A 16 -2.58 1.22 -9.02
C ILE A 16 -3.35 2.45 -8.56
N GLU A 17 -4.61 2.59 -8.94
CA GLU A 17 -5.49 3.66 -8.44
C GLU A 17 -5.58 3.58 -6.91
N LYS A 18 -5.92 2.41 -6.37
CA LYS A 18 -5.96 2.17 -4.91
C LYS A 18 -4.63 2.45 -4.23
N TYR A 19 -3.51 2.03 -4.84
CA TYR A 19 -2.18 2.34 -4.34
C TYR A 19 -1.96 3.86 -4.22
N CYS A 20 -2.34 4.62 -5.25
CA CYS A 20 -2.16 6.06 -5.29
C CYS A 20 -3.07 6.78 -4.29
N GLU A 21 -4.30 6.30 -4.10
CA GLU A 21 -5.23 6.80 -3.09
C GLU A 21 -4.68 6.59 -1.67
N ILE A 22 -4.29 5.35 -1.34
CA ILE A 22 -3.71 5.01 -0.03
C ILE A 22 -2.44 5.84 0.22
N ALA A 23 -1.56 5.95 -0.77
CA ALA A 23 -0.34 6.74 -0.64
C ALA A 23 -0.63 8.23 -0.42
N ARG A 24 -1.65 8.78 -1.09
CA ARG A 24 -2.08 10.18 -0.89
C ARG A 24 -2.60 10.39 0.52
N SER A 25 -3.56 9.58 0.95
CA SER A 25 -4.12 9.64 2.31
C SER A 25 -3.05 9.48 3.38
N TYR A 26 -2.07 8.59 3.15
CA TYR A 26 -0.92 8.41 4.02
C TYR A 26 -0.03 9.65 4.11
N MET A 27 0.25 10.32 2.99
CA MET A 27 1.05 11.56 2.98
C MET A 27 0.33 12.73 3.66
N GLU A 28 -0.99 12.69 3.71
CA GLU A 28 -1.84 13.70 4.37
C GLU A 28 -2.05 13.43 5.86
N LEU A 29 -1.54 12.31 6.40
CA LEU A 29 -1.60 12.02 7.82
C LEU A 29 -0.84 13.06 8.64
N THR A 30 -1.51 13.60 9.64
CA THR A 30 -0.92 14.42 10.70
C THR A 30 -0.99 13.68 12.02
N THR A 31 -0.20 14.12 13.00
CA THR A 31 -0.19 13.56 14.36
C THR A 31 -1.53 13.69 15.08
N GLU A 32 -2.41 14.58 14.62
CA GLU A 32 -3.74 14.84 15.20
C GLU A 32 -4.81 13.91 14.60
N ASN A 33 -4.59 13.35 13.41
CA ASN A 33 -5.53 12.47 12.72
C ASN A 33 -5.17 10.98 12.87
N PHE A 34 -4.93 10.53 14.11
CA PHE A 34 -4.61 9.13 14.38
C PHE A 34 -5.75 8.13 14.07
N PRO A 35 -7.07 8.48 14.11
CA PRO A 35 -8.11 7.55 13.68
C PRO A 35 -8.02 7.22 12.19
N GLY A 36 -7.72 8.22 11.34
CA GLY A 36 -7.51 8.00 9.91
C GLY A 36 -6.31 7.09 9.61
N ALA A 37 -5.31 7.06 10.49
CA ALA A 37 -4.18 6.13 10.35
C ALA A 37 -4.64 4.65 10.45
N PHE A 38 -5.65 4.34 11.26
CA PHE A 38 -6.13 2.95 11.35
C PHE A 38 -6.80 2.49 10.06
N GLU A 39 -7.63 3.33 9.45
CA GLU A 39 -8.30 3.03 8.18
C GLU A 39 -7.28 2.82 7.06
N ILE A 40 -6.28 3.70 6.97
CA ILE A 40 -5.18 3.58 6.00
C ILE A 40 -4.40 2.27 6.25
N ALA A 41 -4.16 1.90 7.51
CA ALA A 41 -3.46 0.65 7.84
C ALA A 41 -4.22 -0.59 7.34
N GLN A 42 -5.56 -0.60 7.45
CA GLN A 42 -6.39 -1.71 6.96
C GLN A 42 -6.38 -1.79 5.42
N GLN A 43 -6.54 -0.65 4.75
CA GLN A 43 -6.51 -0.58 3.29
C GLN A 43 -5.14 -1.01 2.74
N ALA A 44 -4.05 -0.52 3.34
CA ALA A 44 -2.69 -0.86 2.95
C ALA A 44 -2.41 -2.36 3.16
N TRP A 45 -2.90 -2.97 4.25
CA TRP A 45 -2.78 -4.41 4.46
C TRP A 45 -3.48 -5.22 3.38
N ALA A 46 -4.74 -4.88 3.05
CA ALA A 46 -5.50 -5.58 2.02
C ALA A 46 -4.83 -5.46 0.65
N LEU A 47 -4.33 -4.26 0.30
CA LEU A 47 -3.65 -4.07 -0.97
C LEU A 47 -2.26 -4.75 -1.01
N ALA A 48 -1.56 -4.84 0.13
CA ALA A 48 -0.32 -5.61 0.22
C ALA A 48 -0.57 -7.08 -0.11
N ASP A 49 -1.59 -7.69 0.48
CA ASP A 49 -1.96 -9.09 0.21
C ASP A 49 -2.28 -9.31 -1.28
N ARG A 50 -3.04 -8.38 -1.88
CA ARG A 50 -3.31 -8.37 -3.31
C ARG A 50 -2.04 -8.34 -4.17
N TRP A 51 -1.06 -7.50 -3.83
CA TRP A 51 0.23 -7.46 -4.55
C TRP A 51 1.05 -8.73 -4.38
N ASN A 52 0.96 -9.38 -3.21
CA ASN A 52 1.59 -10.68 -2.96
C ASN A 52 0.96 -11.79 -3.84
N ASP A 53 -0.37 -11.81 -3.99
CA ASP A 53 -1.06 -12.73 -4.90
C ASP A 53 -0.66 -12.52 -6.37
N LEU A 54 -0.54 -11.26 -6.79
CA LEU A 54 -0.07 -10.91 -8.14
C LEU A 54 1.38 -11.36 -8.34
N GLN A 55 2.24 -11.22 -7.33
CA GLN A 55 3.62 -11.70 -7.37
C GLN A 55 3.68 -13.23 -7.47
N ALA A 56 2.86 -13.96 -6.71
CA ALA A 56 2.76 -15.42 -6.77
C ALA A 56 2.26 -15.89 -8.15
N SER A 57 1.35 -15.12 -8.74
CA SER A 57 0.76 -15.39 -10.07
C SER A 57 1.62 -14.91 -11.24
N ALA A 58 2.78 -14.30 -10.99
CA ALA A 58 3.59 -13.63 -12.01
C ALA A 58 3.97 -14.53 -13.19
N SER A 59 4.19 -15.84 -12.97
CA SER A 59 4.50 -16.77 -14.07
C SER A 59 3.36 -16.84 -15.11
N LYS A 60 2.10 -16.88 -14.65
CA LYS A 60 0.92 -16.95 -15.53
C LYS A 60 0.64 -15.60 -16.18
N LEU A 61 0.76 -14.53 -15.41
CA LEU A 61 0.51 -13.17 -15.87
C LEU A 61 1.54 -12.71 -16.91
N ALA A 62 2.82 -13.04 -16.71
CA ALA A 62 3.90 -12.73 -17.64
C ALA A 62 3.64 -13.30 -19.04
N ALA A 63 3.17 -14.56 -19.12
CA ALA A 63 2.84 -15.22 -20.39
C ALA A 63 1.66 -14.56 -21.13
N MET A 64 0.74 -13.90 -20.41
CA MET A 64 -0.42 -13.22 -21.01
C MET A 64 -0.13 -11.77 -21.43
N LYS A 65 0.93 -11.17 -20.88
CA LYS A 65 1.17 -9.72 -20.94
C LYS A 65 2.47 -9.34 -21.65
N ASP A 66 3.17 -10.30 -22.25
CA ASP A 66 4.43 -10.10 -22.98
C ASP A 66 5.51 -9.36 -22.16
N VAL A 67 5.57 -9.66 -20.86
CA VAL A 67 6.59 -9.15 -19.93
C VAL A 67 7.36 -10.29 -19.32
N THR A 68 8.60 -10.06 -18.87
CA THR A 68 9.34 -11.14 -18.22
C THR A 68 8.78 -11.42 -16.83
N LYS A 69 8.76 -12.70 -16.44
CA LYS A 69 8.35 -13.12 -15.09
C LYS A 69 9.14 -12.37 -14.01
N THR A 70 10.45 -12.21 -14.19
CA THR A 70 11.33 -11.57 -13.20
C THR A 70 11.00 -10.10 -13.01
N GLU A 71 10.75 -9.37 -14.09
CA GLU A 71 10.33 -7.96 -14.01
C GLU A 71 9.00 -7.82 -13.27
N LEU A 72 8.02 -8.65 -13.63
CA LEU A 72 6.71 -8.63 -12.99
C LEU A 72 6.78 -8.99 -11.49
N GLN A 73 7.58 -10.00 -11.12
CA GLN A 73 7.79 -10.35 -9.72
C GLN A 73 8.43 -9.20 -8.92
N LYS A 74 9.46 -8.55 -9.48
CA LYS A 74 10.12 -7.41 -8.83
C LYS A 74 9.17 -6.24 -8.65
N TYR A 75 8.35 -5.96 -9.67
CA TYR A 75 7.37 -4.89 -9.63
C TYR A 75 6.30 -5.13 -8.54
N CYS A 76 5.65 -6.30 -8.56
CA CYS A 76 4.63 -6.65 -7.57
C CYS A 76 5.22 -6.68 -6.14
N TYR A 77 6.43 -7.23 -5.97
CA TYR A 77 7.13 -7.22 -4.68
C TYR A 77 7.39 -5.82 -4.16
N GLY A 78 7.82 -4.90 -5.03
CA GLY A 78 8.05 -3.50 -4.66
C GLY A 78 6.78 -2.83 -4.12
N LYS A 79 5.63 -3.08 -4.77
CA LYS A 79 4.32 -2.57 -4.34
C LYS A 79 3.85 -3.19 -3.04
N TYR A 80 3.96 -4.52 -2.92
CA TYR A 80 3.71 -5.25 -1.68
C TYR A 80 4.50 -4.65 -0.51
N ARG A 81 5.82 -4.46 -0.68
CA ARG A 81 6.68 -3.97 0.40
C ARG A 81 6.34 -2.54 0.81
N GLN A 82 6.02 -1.67 -0.15
CA GLN A 82 5.58 -0.30 0.13
C GLN A 82 4.28 -0.29 0.95
N MET A 83 3.29 -1.12 0.58
CA MET A 83 2.03 -1.21 1.31
C MET A 83 2.22 -1.79 2.72
N GLN A 84 3.10 -2.77 2.91
CA GLN A 84 3.46 -3.25 4.25
C GLN A 84 4.08 -2.16 5.12
N LEU A 85 5.00 -1.35 4.58
CA LEU A 85 5.61 -0.26 5.33
C LEU A 85 4.58 0.80 5.74
N ILE A 86 3.64 1.14 4.85
CA ILE A 86 2.52 2.03 5.18
C ILE A 86 1.65 1.42 6.28
N HIS A 87 1.27 0.15 6.17
CA HIS A 87 0.49 -0.55 7.19
C HIS A 87 1.17 -0.51 8.56
N GLU A 88 2.45 -0.90 8.62
CA GLU A 88 3.24 -0.94 9.86
C GLU A 88 3.34 0.45 10.51
N HIS A 89 3.64 1.48 9.72
CA HIS A 89 3.78 2.83 10.23
C HIS A 89 2.44 3.40 10.72
N CYS A 90 1.38 3.25 9.93
CA CYS A 90 0.04 3.74 10.30
C CYS A 90 -0.50 3.07 11.56
N ARG A 91 -0.27 1.76 11.71
CA ARG A 91 -0.64 1.02 12.91
C ARG A 91 0.11 1.53 14.15
N SER A 92 1.38 1.88 13.99
CA SER A 92 2.18 2.49 15.06
C SER A 92 1.62 3.86 15.46
N LEU A 93 1.34 4.73 14.48
CA LEU A 93 0.76 6.06 14.71
C LEU A 93 -0.59 5.98 15.43
N TRP A 94 -1.48 5.10 14.97
CA TRP A 94 -2.78 4.88 15.62
C TRP A 94 -2.61 4.46 17.08
N ARG A 95 -1.71 3.51 17.36
CA ARG A 95 -1.46 3.03 18.73
C ARG A 95 -0.99 4.17 19.65
N VAL A 96 -0.03 4.97 19.20
CA VAL A 96 0.50 6.10 19.98
C VAL A 96 -0.60 7.15 20.21
N GLY A 97 -1.40 7.46 19.19
CA GLY A 97 -2.50 8.41 19.30
C GLY A 97 -3.60 7.96 20.27
N GLU A 98 -3.98 6.67 20.22
CA GLU A 98 -4.94 6.08 21.15
C GLU A 98 -4.45 6.11 22.61
N GLU A 99 -3.18 5.82 22.84
CA GLU A 99 -2.57 5.89 24.17
C GLU A 99 -2.58 7.32 24.73
N ALA A 100 -2.20 8.31 23.92
CA ALA A 100 -2.24 9.72 24.30
C ALA A 100 -3.67 10.21 24.58
N ASN A 101 -4.64 9.82 23.75
CA ASN A 101 -6.06 10.15 23.92
C ASN A 101 -6.62 9.59 25.23
N LYS A 102 -6.25 8.35 25.60
CA LYS A 102 -6.65 7.74 26.87
C LYS A 102 -6.05 8.44 28.08
N TYR A 103 -4.81 8.92 27.98
CA TYR A 103 -4.16 9.68 29.05
C TYR A 103 -4.84 11.03 29.27
N ASN A 104 -5.15 11.76 28.20
CA ASN A 104 -5.79 13.08 28.27
C ASN A 104 -7.26 13.05 28.74
N LYS A 105 -7.90 11.88 28.73
CA LYS A 105 -9.27 11.67 29.23
C LYS A 105 -9.35 11.26 30.70
N LYS A 106 -8.20 11.08 31.38
CA LYS A 106 -8.12 10.83 32.82
C LYS A 106 -7.83 12.12 33.58
#